data_AF-T0AQT2-F1
#
_entry.id   AF-T0AQT2-F1
#
_cell.length_a   1.000
_cell.length_b   1.000
_cell.length_c   1.000
_cell.angle_alpha   90.00
_cell.angle_beta   90.00
_cell.angle_gamma   90.00
#
_symmetry.space_group_name_H-M   'P 1'
#
loop_
_entity.id
_entity.type
_entity.pdbx_description
1 polymer ?
#
loop_
_entity_poly.entity_id
_entity_poly.type
_entity_poly.pdbx_seq_one_letter_code
_entity_poly.pdbx_strand_id
1 'polypeptide(L)'
;MALARGHRWLAMLESGEAESLTEVAEREGMDRAYVSRMVNLTTLAPDIVAAILDETLPSEVTLFDLASGTPLLWDEQRAQIQSVCRVVSLAEPDD
;
A
#
# COMPACT_ATOMS: atom_id res chain seq x y z
N MET A 1 -11.24 -4.36 -1.02
CA MET A 1 -11.66 -3.13 -1.76
C MET A 1 -10.50 -2.16 -2.06
N ALA A 2 -9.50 -1.99 -1.19
CA ALA A 2 -8.42 -1.01 -1.40
C ALA A 2 -7.60 -1.26 -2.68
N LEU A 3 -7.14 -2.50 -2.91
CA LEU A 3 -6.41 -2.89 -4.12
C LEU A 3 -7.22 -2.63 -5.40
N ALA A 4 -8.51 -3.01 -5.41
CA ALA A 4 -9.39 -2.76 -6.54
C ALA A 4 -9.55 -1.26 -6.85
N ARG A 5 -9.66 -0.41 -5.82
CA ARG A 5 -9.67 1.05 -5.99
C ARG A 5 -8.35 1.56 -6.54
N GLY A 6 -7.23 1.09 -5.99
CA GLY A 6 -5.89 1.40 -6.47
C GLY A 6 -5.74 1.13 -7.97
N HIS A 7 -6.09 -0.08 -8.42
CA HIS A 7 -6.02 -0.45 -9.83
C HIS A 7 -6.97 0.36 -10.71
N ARG A 8 -8.21 0.62 -10.26
CA ARG A 8 -9.15 1.47 -11.01
C ARG A 8 -8.60 2.88 -11.19
N TRP A 9 -8.08 3.48 -10.11
CA TRP A 9 -7.54 4.85 -10.15
C TRP A 9 -6.24 4.93 -10.95
N LEU A 10 -5.38 3.91 -10.88
CA LEU A 10 -4.23 3.80 -11.77
C LEU A 10 -4.68 3.74 -13.24
N ALA A 11 -5.67 2.91 -13.56
CA ALA A 11 -6.18 2.81 -14.93
C ALA A 11 -6.78 4.13 -15.45
N MET A 12 -7.41 4.93 -14.59
CA MET A 12 -7.90 6.27 -14.96
C MET A 12 -6.74 7.23 -15.30
N LEU A 13 -5.62 7.13 -14.58
CA LEU A 13 -4.42 7.93 -14.86
C LEU A 13 -3.73 7.48 -16.15
N GLU A 14 -3.60 6.17 -16.35
CA GLU A 14 -2.94 5.59 -17.53
C GLU A 14 -3.75 5.78 -18.81
N SER A 15 -5.08 5.77 -18.72
CA SER A 15 -5.97 6.03 -19.86
C SER A 15 -6.09 7.50 -20.21
N GLY A 16 -5.64 8.40 -19.33
CA GLY A 16 -5.86 9.84 -19.44
C GLY A 16 -7.28 10.28 -19.09
N GLU A 17 -8.11 9.40 -18.51
CA GLU A 17 -9.43 9.78 -17.98
C GLU A 17 -9.32 10.79 -16.83
N ALA A 18 -8.21 10.75 -16.08
CA ALA A 18 -7.79 11.78 -15.13
C ALA A 18 -6.33 12.16 -15.38
N GLU A 19 -6.03 13.46 -15.35
CA GLU A 19 -4.69 14.02 -15.59
C GLU A 19 -3.79 13.94 -14.35
N SER A 20 -4.38 13.78 -13.16
CA SER A 20 -3.62 13.76 -11.91
C SER A 20 -4.35 13.05 -10.76
N LEU A 21 -3.59 12.68 -9.72
CA LEU A 21 -4.16 12.17 -8.46
C LEU A 21 -5.11 13.16 -7.80
N THR A 22 -4.91 14.46 -7.99
CA THR A 22 -5.83 15.51 -7.48
C THR A 22 -7.18 15.40 -8.16
N GLU A 23 -7.19 15.24 -9.49
CA GLU A 23 -8.44 15.12 -10.25
C GLU A 23 -9.19 13.83 -9.91
N VAL A 24 -8.47 12.72 -9.73
CA VAL A 24 -9.08 11.47 -9.23
C VAL A 24 -9.71 11.69 -7.85
N ALA A 25 -9.02 12.40 -6.95
CA ALA A 25 -9.53 12.70 -5.62
C ALA A 25 -10.80 13.57 -5.65
N GLU A 26 -10.82 14.61 -6.48
CA GLU A 26 -12.00 15.48 -6.67
C GLU A 26 -13.19 14.69 -7.23
N ARG A 27 -12.97 13.85 -8.24
CA ARG A 27 -14.02 13.01 -8.87
C ARG A 27 -14.63 12.02 -7.89
N GLU A 28 -13.81 11.45 -7.01
CA GLU A 28 -14.22 10.41 -6.07
C GLU A 28 -14.65 10.98 -4.70
N GLY A 29 -14.53 12.31 -4.50
CA GLY A 29 -14.83 12.96 -3.23
C GLY A 29 -13.91 12.52 -2.07
N MET A 30 -12.66 12.19 -2.40
CA MET A 30 -11.67 11.65 -1.47
C MET A 30 -10.53 12.64 -1.27
N ASP A 31 -9.73 12.43 -0.22
CA ASP A 31 -8.49 13.18 -0.06
C ASP A 31 -7.40 12.66 -1.01
N ARG A 32 -6.58 13.58 -1.54
CA ARG A 32 -5.49 13.25 -2.45
C ARG A 32 -4.48 12.27 -1.84
N ALA A 33 -4.18 12.39 -0.55
CA ALA A 33 -3.27 11.46 0.11
C ALA A 33 -3.89 10.07 0.24
N TYR A 34 -5.20 9.95 0.40
CA TYR A 34 -5.90 8.67 0.37
C TYR A 34 -5.80 8.02 -1.02
N VAL A 35 -6.10 8.78 -2.09
CA VAL A 35 -5.98 8.28 -3.46
C VAL A 35 -4.56 7.83 -3.78
N SER A 36 -3.57 8.67 -3.46
CA SER A 36 -2.15 8.34 -3.64
C SER A 36 -1.77 7.02 -2.99
N ARG A 37 -2.18 6.80 -1.74
CA ARG A 37 -1.91 5.55 -1.01
C ARG A 37 -2.49 4.33 -1.71
N MET A 38 -3.72 4.43 -2.20
CA MET A 38 -4.36 3.30 -2.89
C MET A 38 -3.70 2.99 -4.23
N VAL A 39 -3.29 4.02 -4.99
CA VAL A 39 -2.49 3.79 -6.20
C VAL A 39 -1.15 3.15 -5.85
N ASN A 40 -0.47 3.58 -4.78
CA ASN A 40 0.81 2.99 -4.36
C ASN A 40 0.69 1.49 -4.02
N LEU A 41 -0.45 1.03 -3.49
CA LEU A 41 -0.67 -0.41 -3.23
C LEU A 41 -0.55 -1.27 -4.50
N THR A 42 -0.78 -0.71 -5.69
CA THR A 42 -0.64 -1.44 -6.97
C THR A 42 0.81 -1.71 -7.37
N THR A 43 1.77 -1.04 -6.72
CA THR A 43 3.22 -1.15 -7.00
C THR A 43 3.93 -2.16 -6.10
N LEU A 44 3.19 -2.78 -5.18
CA LEU A 44 3.71 -3.77 -4.25
C LEU A 44 4.15 -5.04 -4.96
N ALA A 45 5.13 -5.72 -4.36
CA ALA A 45 5.57 -7.03 -4.81
C ALA A 45 4.39 -8.02 -4.84
N PRO A 46 4.30 -8.92 -5.84
CA PRO A 46 3.16 -9.81 -6.01
C PRO A 46 2.84 -10.67 -4.78
N ASP A 47 3.86 -11.11 -4.06
CA ASP A 47 3.75 -11.87 -2.81
C ASP A 47 3.14 -11.04 -1.66
N ILE A 48 3.43 -9.74 -1.60
CA ILE A 48 2.83 -8.83 -0.62
C ILE A 48 1.36 -8.58 -0.97
N VAL A 49 1.04 -8.40 -2.26
CA VAL A 49 -0.35 -8.28 -2.72
C VAL A 49 -1.15 -9.55 -2.39
N ALA A 50 -0.57 -10.73 -2.60
CA ALA A 50 -1.18 -12.00 -2.20
C ALA A 50 -1.42 -12.04 -0.69
N ALA A 51 -0.43 -11.68 0.13
CA ALA A 51 -0.57 -11.63 1.59
C ALA A 51 -1.65 -10.65 2.08
N ILE A 52 -1.87 -9.54 1.36
CA ILE A 52 -3.00 -8.62 1.62
C ILE A 52 -4.34 -9.30 1.34
N LEU A 53 -4.45 -10.00 0.20
CA LEU A 53 -5.68 -10.65 -0.24
C LEU A 53 -6.04 -11.86 0.63
N ASP A 54 -5.03 -12.60 1.06
CA ASP A 54 -5.17 -13.79 1.90
C ASP A 54 -5.26 -13.45 3.40
N GLU A 55 -5.20 -12.16 3.76
CA GLU A 55 -5.20 -11.66 5.15
C GLU A 55 -4.07 -12.28 6.01
N THR A 56 -2.94 -12.63 5.39
CA THR A 56 -1.78 -13.24 6.06
C THR A 56 -0.67 -12.26 6.37
N LEU A 57 -0.91 -10.96 6.21
CA LEU A 57 0.04 -9.95 6.67
C LEU A 57 0.18 -10.00 8.21
N PRO A 58 1.38 -9.76 8.73
CA PRO A 58 1.59 -9.56 10.17
C PRO A 58 0.65 -8.48 10.71
N SER A 59 0.09 -8.68 11.91
CA SER A 59 -0.86 -7.74 12.54
C SER A 59 -0.30 -6.33 12.75
N GLU A 60 1.02 -6.23 12.78
CA GLU A 60 1.78 -4.99 13.01
C GLU A 60 1.95 -4.18 11.72
N VAL A 61 1.71 -4.78 10.55
CA VAL A 61 1.83 -4.14 9.25
C VAL A 61 0.46 -3.72 8.77
N THR A 62 0.22 -2.41 8.72
CA THR A 62 -1.03 -1.90 8.16
C THR A 62 -0.91 -1.67 6.66
N LEU A 63 -2.05 -1.69 5.96
CA LEU A 63 -2.12 -1.29 4.56
C LEU A 63 -1.59 0.14 4.33
N PHE A 64 -1.70 1.01 5.33
CA PHE A 64 -1.23 2.38 5.23
C PHE A 64 0.30 2.45 5.24
N ASP A 65 0.95 1.61 6.03
CA ASP A 65 2.41 1.50 6.07
C ASP A 65 2.97 0.98 4.75
N LEU A 66 2.25 0.05 4.11
CA LEU A 66 2.59 -0.47 2.78
C LEU A 66 2.26 0.49 1.64
N ALA A 67 1.48 1.53 1.89
CA ALA A 67 1.06 2.50 0.89
C ALA A 67 1.84 3.83 0.96
N SER A 68 2.65 4.02 1.99
CA SER A 68 3.33 5.29 2.30
C SER A 68 4.82 5.07 2.52
N GLY A 69 5.65 5.71 1.69
CA GLY A 69 7.11 5.57 1.79
C GLY A 69 7.66 4.22 1.35
N THR A 70 6.84 3.45 0.62
CA THR A 70 7.17 2.13 0.10
C THR A 70 8.31 2.21 -0.91
N PRO A 71 9.41 1.46 -0.71
CA PRO A 71 10.49 1.40 -1.68
C PRO A 71 10.02 0.93 -3.05
N LEU A 72 10.68 1.43 -4.11
CA LEU A 72 10.40 0.99 -5.47
C LEU A 72 10.89 -0.44 -5.74
N LEU A 73 11.97 -0.87 -5.07
CA LEU A 73 12.53 -2.21 -5.22
C LEU A 73 11.79 -3.20 -4.34
N TRP A 74 11.28 -4.29 -4.94
CA TRP A 74 10.54 -5.33 -4.21
C TRP A 74 11.35 -5.98 -3.10
N ASP A 75 12.66 -6.15 -3.26
CA ASP A 75 13.51 -6.71 -2.21
C ASP A 75 13.59 -5.78 -0.99
N GLU A 76 13.57 -4.46 -1.21
CA GLU A 76 13.52 -3.47 -0.13
C GLU A 76 12.13 -3.44 0.53
N GLN A 77 11.05 -3.63 -0.22
CA GLN A 77 9.70 -3.77 0.34
C GLN A 77 9.60 -4.97 1.30
N ARG A 78 10.13 -6.13 0.88
CA ARG A 78 10.18 -7.35 1.72
C ARG A 78 11.03 -7.12 2.96
N ALA A 79 12.18 -6.47 2.82
CA ALA A 79 13.06 -6.15 3.93
C ALA A 79 12.37 -5.21 4.95
N GLN A 80 11.59 -4.23 4.49
CA GLN A 80 10.82 -3.35 5.36
C GLN A 80 9.79 -4.13 6.19
N ILE A 81 9.01 -5.02 5.58
CA ILE A 81 8.03 -5.88 6.29
C ILE A 81 8.74 -6.74 7.34
N GLN A 82 9.85 -7.39 6.96
CA GLN A 82 10.64 -8.20 7.89
C GLN A 82 11.22 -7.39 9.04
N SER A 83 11.64 -6.14 8.79
CA SER A 83 12.16 -5.24 9.83
C SER A 83 11.07 -4.85 10.83
N VAL A 84 9.86 -4.56 10.37
CA VAL A 84 8.72 -4.25 11.25
C VAL A 84 8.44 -5.44 12.18
N CYS A 85 8.36 -6.66 11.64
CA CYS A 85 8.18 -7.86 12.46
C CYS A 85 9.33 -8.10 13.46
N ARG A 86 10.57 -7.84 13.04
CA ARG A 86 11.76 -8.06 13.90
C ARG A 86 11.81 -7.09 15.07
N VAL A 87 11.48 -5.82 14.85
CA VAL A 87 11.46 -4.81 15.93
C VAL A 87 10.44 -5.18 16.99
N VAL A 88 9.27 -5.68 16.58
CA VAL A 88 8.21 -6.09 17.52
C VAL A 88 8.62 -7.34 18.29
N SER A 89 9.26 -8.31 17.65
CA SER A 89 9.79 -9.50 18.35
C SER A 89 10.87 -9.20 19.40
N LEU A 90 11.51 -8.02 19.36
CA LEU A 90 12.51 -7.58 20.34
C LEU A 90 11.93 -6.62 21.39
N ALA A 91 10.72 -6.11 21.19
CA ALA A 91 10.05 -5.16 22.08
C ALA A 91 9.30 -5.82 23.24
N GLU A 92 9.27 -7.15 23.31
CA GLU A 92 8.73 -7.88 24.45
C GLU A 92 9.86 -8.50 25.29
N PRO A 93 10.15 -7.91 26.46
CA PRO A 93 10.47 -8.72 27.63
C PRO A 93 9.52 -8.41 28.80
N ASP A 94 8.84 -9.50 29.22
CA ASP A 94 8.22 -9.83 30.51
C ASP A 94 7.04 -9.00 31.05
N ASP A 95 5.93 -9.73 31.30
CA ASP A 95 4.83 -9.54 32.28
C ASP A 95 4.37 -8.12 32.67
#